data_AF-A0A7X1WP98-F1
#
_entry.id   AF-A0A7X1WP98-F1
#
_cell.length_a   1.000
_cell.length_b   1.000
_cell.length_c   1.000
_cell.angle_alpha   90.00
_cell.angle_beta   90.00
_cell.angle_gamma   90.00
#
_symmetry.space_group_name_H-M   'P 1'
#
loop_
_entity.id
_entity.type
_entity.pdbx_description
1 polymer ?
#
loop_
_entity_poly.entity_id
_entity_poly.type
_entity_poly.pdbx_seq_one_letter_code
_entity_poly.pdbx_strand_id
1 'polypeptide(L)'
;MSEPAHIGPDVDAWLLGYMRNIADEAKRRGVDGFSFGHAQKIVNIYLKSIFVCGEHYRHPLVVQLHPPLDRQLFLGLKTHLRKNKAAYPAVAAAFTKAQKVNSSWTSFTEADYISHIAAIQALMVGRPLYEAEEHWSL
;
A
#
# COMPACT_ATOMS: atom_id res chain seq x y z
N MET A 1 6.26 5.27 -24.79
CA MET A 1 6.36 6.28 -23.72
C MET A 1 7.79 6.30 -23.19
N SER A 2 8.25 7.42 -22.62
CA SER A 2 9.55 7.48 -21.95
C SER A 2 9.52 6.66 -20.66
N GLU A 3 10.61 5.95 -20.38
CA GLU A 3 10.81 5.24 -19.10
C GLU A 3 10.62 6.20 -17.90
N PRO A 4 10.01 5.75 -16.79
CA PRO A 4 9.72 6.63 -15.65
C PRO A 4 10.96 6.92 -14.80
N ALA A 5 11.95 7.58 -15.40
CA ALA A 5 13.28 7.84 -14.84
C ALA A 5 13.27 8.72 -13.57
N HIS A 6 12.15 9.38 -13.26
CA HIS A 6 11.98 10.18 -12.04
C HIS A 6 11.65 9.32 -10.80
N ILE A 7 11.35 8.03 -10.99
CA ILE A 7 11.15 7.09 -9.88
C ILE A 7 12.54 6.56 -9.47
N GLY A 8 12.94 6.86 -8.25
CA GLY A 8 14.22 6.43 -7.71
C GLY A 8 14.33 4.91 -7.52
N PRO A 9 15.54 4.36 -7.36
CA PRO A 9 15.75 2.92 -7.17
C PRO A 9 15.18 2.39 -5.85
N ASP A 10 15.07 3.26 -4.83
CA ASP A 10 14.39 2.98 -3.56
C ASP A 10 12.93 3.43 -3.67
N VAL A 11 12.07 2.50 -4.11
CA VAL A 11 10.66 2.78 -4.36
C VAL A 11 9.92 3.12 -3.07
N ASP A 12 10.26 2.46 -1.95
CA ASP A 12 9.65 2.69 -0.64
C ASP A 12 9.92 4.12 -0.15
N ALA A 13 11.19 4.55 -0.17
CA ALA A 13 11.55 5.90 0.24
C ALA A 13 10.92 6.97 -0.66
N TRP A 14 10.89 6.73 -1.97
CA TRP A 14 10.26 7.61 -2.95
C TRP A 14 8.76 7.77 -2.64
N LEU A 15 8.06 6.64 -2.52
CA LEU A 15 6.64 6.56 -2.23
C LEU A 15 6.29 7.28 -0.91
N LEU A 16 6.98 6.97 0.19
CA LEU A 16 6.74 7.60 1.49
C LEU A 16 7.03 9.10 1.45
N GLY A 17 8.06 9.53 0.72
CA GLY A 17 8.37 10.94 0.51
C GLY A 17 7.22 11.69 -0.18
N TYR A 18 6.69 11.15 -1.27
CA TYR A 18 5.56 11.76 -1.96
C TYR A 18 4.27 11.74 -1.15
N MET A 19 4.00 10.67 -0.40
CA MET A 19 2.82 10.62 0.48
C MET A 19 2.87 11.71 1.56
N ARG A 20 4.04 11.89 2.20
CA ARG A 20 4.27 12.97 3.18
C ARG A 20 4.03 14.34 2.54
N ASN A 21 4.67 14.62 1.41
CA ASN A 21 4.53 15.90 0.71
C ASN A 21 3.08 16.21 0.34
N ILE A 22 2.31 15.21 -0.15
CA ILE A 22 0.90 15.39 -0.50
C ILE A 22 0.06 15.67 0.75
N ALA A 23 0.27 14.92 1.84
CA ALA A 23 -0.45 15.15 3.09
C ALA A 23 -0.15 16.52 3.71
N ASP A 24 1.11 16.95 3.69
CA ASP A 24 1.55 18.25 4.18
C ASP A 24 0.97 19.39 3.32
N GLU A 25 0.95 19.22 2.00
CA GLU A 25 0.37 20.22 1.10
C GLU A 25 -1.15 20.33 1.27
N ALA A 26 -1.85 19.21 1.45
CA ALA A 26 -3.27 19.21 1.75
C ALA A 26 -3.57 19.97 3.05
N LYS A 27 -2.77 19.74 4.09
CA LYS A 27 -2.85 20.48 5.35
C LYS A 27 -2.58 21.97 5.16
N ARG A 28 -1.54 22.33 4.41
CA ARG A 28 -1.20 23.74 4.11
C ARG A 28 -2.32 24.47 3.39
N ARG A 29 -3.07 23.77 2.53
CA ARG A 29 -4.22 24.30 1.79
C ARG A 29 -5.54 24.26 2.55
N GLY A 30 -5.58 23.70 3.76
CA GLY A 30 -6.81 23.59 4.55
C GLY A 30 -7.80 22.57 3.98
N VAL A 31 -7.32 21.49 3.37
CA VAL A 31 -8.19 20.40 2.89
C VAL A 31 -8.59 19.52 4.07
N ASP A 32 -9.78 19.77 4.62
CA ASP A 32 -10.31 19.04 5.77
C ASP A 32 -10.52 17.54 5.46
N GLY A 33 -10.21 16.69 6.44
CA GLY A 33 -10.38 15.24 6.33
C GLY A 33 -9.33 14.52 5.47
N PHE A 34 -8.38 15.24 4.87
CA PHE A 34 -7.29 14.63 4.12
C PHE A 34 -6.25 14.02 5.08
N SER A 35 -5.81 12.79 4.79
CA SER A 35 -4.93 12.01 5.65
C SER A 35 -3.84 11.32 4.84
N PHE A 36 -2.88 10.70 5.53
CA PHE A 36 -1.85 9.88 4.89
C PHE A 36 -2.47 8.72 4.10
N GLY A 37 -3.63 8.24 4.55
CA GLY A 37 -4.48 7.28 3.86
C GLY A 37 -4.96 7.68 2.47
N HIS A 38 -5.26 8.96 2.28
CA HIS A 38 -5.63 9.51 0.98
C HIS A 38 -4.39 9.66 0.09
N ALA A 39 -3.30 10.18 0.67
CA ALA A 39 -2.02 10.33 -0.02
C ALA A 39 -1.52 8.98 -0.54
N GLN A 40 -1.57 7.91 0.26
CA GLN A 40 -1.11 6.60 -0.18
C GLN A 40 -1.91 6.05 -1.35
N LYS A 41 -3.22 6.30 -1.37
CA LYS A 41 -4.09 5.82 -2.45
C LYS A 41 -3.72 6.49 -3.76
N ILE A 42 -3.51 7.80 -3.72
CA ILE A 42 -3.10 8.62 -4.88
C ILE A 42 -1.76 8.15 -5.43
N VAL A 43 -0.73 8.03 -4.58
CA VAL A 43 0.63 7.63 -5.00
C VAL A 43 0.65 6.22 -5.59
N ASN A 44 -0.02 5.26 -4.95
CA ASN A 44 -0.07 3.88 -5.46
C ASN A 44 -0.83 3.75 -6.78
N ILE A 45 -1.92 4.51 -6.96
CA ILE A 45 -2.62 4.57 -8.25
C ILE A 45 -1.72 5.18 -9.32
N TYR A 46 -1.05 6.29 -9.02
CA TYR A 46 -0.12 6.95 -9.95
C TYR A 46 0.97 5.97 -10.44
N LEU A 47 1.65 5.27 -9.52
CA LEU A 47 2.69 4.31 -9.88
C LEU A 47 2.15 3.19 -10.78
N LYS A 48 0.96 2.67 -10.48
CA LYS A 48 0.31 1.66 -11.33
C LYS A 48 -0.07 2.20 -12.71
N SER A 49 -0.58 3.43 -12.80
CA SER A 49 -0.88 4.05 -14.09
C SER A 49 0.38 4.21 -14.95
N ILE A 50 1.50 4.62 -14.35
CA ILE A 50 2.76 4.79 -15.06
C ILE A 50 3.35 3.44 -15.49
N PHE A 51 3.41 2.45 -14.60
CA PHE A 51 4.04 1.18 -14.92
C PHE A 51 3.15 0.24 -15.73
N VAL A 52 1.89 0.05 -15.32
CA VAL A 52 0.98 -0.92 -15.94
C VAL A 52 0.38 -0.33 -17.21
N CYS A 53 -0.26 0.83 -17.12
CA CYS A 53 -0.92 1.45 -18.29
C CYS A 53 0.09 2.09 -19.25
N GLY A 54 1.28 2.46 -18.77
CA GLY A 54 2.37 2.97 -19.61
C GLY A 54 3.20 1.89 -20.32
N GLU A 55 2.74 0.64 -20.32
CA GLU A 55 3.41 -0.51 -20.97
C GLU A 55 4.79 -0.87 -20.39
N HIS A 56 5.10 -0.39 -19.18
CA HIS A 56 6.33 -0.69 -18.45
C HIS A 56 6.15 -1.83 -17.42
N TYR A 57 5.21 -2.75 -17.63
CA TYR A 57 4.88 -3.81 -16.68
C TYR A 57 6.02 -4.81 -16.40
N ARG A 58 7.05 -4.85 -17.26
CA ARG A 58 8.28 -5.65 -17.07
C ARG A 58 9.42 -4.86 -16.41
N HIS A 59 9.20 -3.61 -16.06
CA HIS A 59 10.23 -2.77 -15.47
C HIS A 59 10.66 -3.33 -14.09
N PRO A 60 11.96 -3.36 -13.75
CA PRO A 60 12.44 -3.98 -12.50
C PRO A 60 11.80 -3.42 -11.23
N LEU A 61 11.39 -2.14 -11.24
CA LEU A 61 10.74 -1.51 -10.08
C LEU A 61 9.29 -1.96 -9.85
N VAL A 62 8.64 -2.62 -10.83
CA VAL A 62 7.25 -3.08 -10.69
C VAL A 62 7.08 -4.01 -9.49
N VAL A 63 8.08 -4.85 -9.20
CA VAL A 63 8.01 -5.80 -8.08
C VAL A 63 7.98 -5.14 -6.70
N GLN A 64 8.42 -3.89 -6.62
CA GLN A 64 8.47 -3.09 -5.40
C GLN A 64 7.20 -2.25 -5.17
N LEU A 65 6.24 -2.28 -6.10
CA LEU A 65 5.03 -1.49 -5.96
C LEU A 65 4.18 -1.98 -4.80
N HIS A 66 3.77 -1.03 -3.95
CA HIS A 66 2.84 -1.31 -2.88
C HIS A 66 1.42 -1.50 -3.43
N PRO A 67 0.61 -2.37 -2.80
CA PRO A 67 -0.81 -2.42 -3.07
C PRO A 67 -1.47 -1.17 -2.49
N PRO A 68 -2.43 -0.56 -3.21
CA PRO A 68 -3.17 0.58 -2.70
C PRO A 68 -4.10 0.10 -1.58
N LEU A 69 -3.80 0.48 -0.34
CA LEU A 69 -4.57 0.02 0.82
C LEU A 69 -5.98 0.60 0.77
N ASP A 70 -6.97 -0.28 0.85
CA ASP A 70 -8.39 0.08 0.89
C ASP A 70 -9.23 -0.95 1.64
N ARG A 71 -10.52 -0.65 1.75
CA ARG A 71 -11.49 -1.51 2.44
C ARG A 71 -11.58 -2.90 1.80
N GLN A 72 -11.56 -3.02 0.47
CA GLN A 72 -11.72 -4.31 -0.18
C GLN A 72 -10.54 -5.22 0.07
N LEU A 73 -9.33 -4.65 0.06
CA LEU A 73 -8.11 -5.40 0.32
C LEU A 73 -8.12 -5.90 1.76
N PHE A 74 -8.51 -5.05 2.71
CA PHE A 74 -8.59 -5.44 4.11
C PHE A 74 -9.63 -6.53 4.38
N LEU A 75 -10.80 -6.46 3.74
CA LEU A 75 -11.83 -7.49 3.89
C LEU A 75 -11.36 -8.86 3.39
N GLY A 76 -10.73 -8.91 2.23
CA GLY A 76 -10.26 -10.18 1.69
C GLY A 76 -8.98 -10.68 2.37
N LEU A 77 -8.02 -9.82 2.75
CA LEU A 77 -6.88 -10.21 3.60
C LEU A 77 -7.35 -10.78 4.94
N LYS A 78 -8.32 -10.14 5.60
CA LYS A 78 -8.91 -10.64 6.85
C LYS A 78 -9.52 -12.02 6.64
N THR A 79 -10.21 -12.23 5.52
CA THR A 79 -10.81 -13.53 5.18
C THR A 79 -9.74 -14.59 4.90
N HIS A 80 -8.74 -14.27 4.09
CA HIS A 80 -7.63 -15.15 3.75
C HIS A 80 -6.84 -15.56 4.98
N LEU A 81 -6.39 -14.61 5.80
CA LEU A 81 -5.61 -14.86 7.01
C LEU A 81 -6.40 -15.62 8.07
N ARG A 82 -7.73 -15.42 8.15
CA ARG A 82 -8.59 -16.23 9.04
C ARG A 82 -8.65 -17.69 8.59
N LYS A 83 -8.83 -17.95 7.29
CA LYS A 83 -8.88 -19.32 6.73
C LYS A 83 -7.52 -20.03 6.82
N ASN A 84 -6.43 -19.29 6.66
CA ASN A 84 -5.07 -19.82 6.61
C ASN A 84 -4.25 -19.50 7.87
N LYS A 85 -4.91 -19.28 9.02
CA LYS A 85 -4.24 -18.85 10.26
C LYS A 85 -3.13 -19.80 10.70
N ALA A 86 -3.31 -21.11 10.49
CA ALA A 86 -2.31 -22.12 10.83
C ALA A 86 -1.02 -21.98 10.00
N ALA A 87 -1.13 -21.57 8.74
CA ALA A 87 0.02 -21.34 7.87
C ALA A 87 0.73 -20.02 8.18
N TYR A 88 -0.01 -18.99 8.60
CA TYR A 88 0.52 -17.63 8.80
C TYR A 88 0.16 -17.02 10.17
N PRO A 89 0.50 -17.67 11.30
CA PRO A 89 0.04 -17.24 12.62
C PRO A 89 0.58 -15.85 13.00
N ALA A 90 1.85 -15.57 12.73
CA ALA A 90 2.49 -14.29 13.04
C ALA A 90 1.94 -13.15 12.16
N VAL A 91 1.77 -13.40 10.86
CA VAL A 91 1.21 -12.43 9.91
C VAL A 91 -0.24 -12.09 10.29
N ALA A 92 -1.06 -13.10 10.59
CA ALA A 92 -2.43 -12.90 11.01
C ALA A 92 -2.51 -12.06 12.30
N ALA A 93 -1.61 -12.29 13.26
CA ALA A 93 -1.51 -11.49 14.48
C ALA A 93 -1.08 -10.05 14.20
N ALA A 94 -0.06 -9.84 13.36
CA ALA A 94 0.42 -8.51 12.98
C ALA A 94 -0.65 -7.71 12.24
N PHE A 95 -1.30 -8.30 11.25
CA PHE A 95 -2.38 -7.65 10.50
C PHE A 95 -3.58 -7.34 11.40
N THR A 96 -3.96 -8.27 12.28
CA THR A 96 -5.03 -8.02 13.26
C THR A 96 -4.66 -6.87 14.22
N LYS A 97 -3.40 -6.78 14.64
CA LYS A 97 -2.92 -5.69 15.49
C LYS A 97 -3.00 -4.36 14.75
N ALA A 98 -2.54 -4.29 13.50
CA ALA A 98 -2.61 -3.08 12.68
C ALA A 98 -4.07 -2.63 12.48
N GLN A 99 -4.97 -3.54 12.12
CA GLN A 99 -6.40 -3.26 11.96
C GLN A 99 -7.09 -2.83 13.26
N LYS A 100 -6.63 -3.31 14.42
CA LYS A 100 -7.14 -2.87 15.73
C LYS A 100 -6.71 -1.44 16.07
N VAL A 101 -5.50 -1.06 15.69
CA VAL A 101 -5.01 0.33 15.87
C VAL A 101 -5.80 1.26 14.97
N ASN A 102 -5.89 0.95 13.68
CA ASN A 102 -6.66 1.73 12.72
C ASN A 102 -7.09 0.85 11.55
N SER A 103 -8.40 0.60 11.40
CA SER A 103 -8.94 -0.17 10.27
C SER A 103 -9.43 0.71 9.12
N SER A 104 -9.52 2.03 9.35
CA SER A 104 -10.04 2.98 8.38
C SER A 104 -8.90 3.57 7.58
N TRP A 105 -8.67 3.03 6.39
CA TRP A 105 -7.57 3.47 5.52
C TRP A 105 -7.62 4.99 5.24
N THR A 106 -8.81 5.62 5.23
CA THR A 106 -8.97 7.07 5.02
C THR A 106 -8.58 7.92 6.22
N SER A 107 -8.28 7.34 7.37
CA SER A 107 -7.80 8.06 8.56
C SER A 107 -6.41 7.63 8.98
N PHE A 108 -5.63 7.02 8.08
CA PHE A 108 -4.27 6.58 8.38
C PHE A 108 -3.33 7.76 8.64
N THR A 109 -2.49 7.57 9.65
CA THR A 109 -1.18 8.21 9.80
C THR A 109 -0.13 7.45 9.00
N GLU A 110 1.08 8.00 8.89
CA GLU A 110 2.21 7.28 8.28
C GLU A 110 2.53 5.98 9.03
N ALA A 111 2.47 5.99 10.37
CA ALA A 111 2.68 4.81 11.19
C ALA A 111 1.63 3.72 10.94
N ASP A 112 0.36 4.11 10.77
CA ASP A 112 -0.70 3.17 10.41
C ASP A 112 -0.40 2.50 9.08
N TYR A 113 -0.03 3.29 8.06
CA TYR A 113 0.32 2.79 6.74
C TYR A 113 1.48 1.78 6.80
N ILE A 114 2.59 2.15 7.45
CA ILE A 114 3.79 1.30 7.58
C ILE A 114 3.44 -0.01 8.29
N SER A 115 2.65 0.04 9.36
CA SER A 115 2.27 -1.17 10.09
C SER A 115 1.45 -2.16 9.25
N HIS A 116 0.58 -1.66 8.37
CA HIS A 116 -0.20 -2.48 7.45
C HIS A 116 0.68 -3.05 6.34
N ILE A 117 1.55 -2.23 5.74
CA ILE A 117 2.49 -2.66 4.70
C ILE A 117 3.43 -3.74 5.24
N ALA A 118 3.99 -3.57 6.44
CA ALA A 118 4.88 -4.56 7.03
C ALA A 118 4.21 -5.94 7.21
N ALA A 119 2.93 -5.96 7.60
CA ALA A 119 2.17 -7.21 7.68
C ALA A 119 1.95 -7.85 6.31
N ILE A 120 1.70 -7.04 5.26
CA ILE A 120 1.55 -7.54 3.89
C ILE A 120 2.90 -8.01 3.33
N GLN A 121 4.00 -7.30 3.57
CA GLN A 121 5.35 -7.74 3.19
C GLN A 121 5.69 -9.10 3.79
N ALA A 122 5.32 -9.32 5.06
CA ALA A 122 5.49 -10.62 5.71
C ALA A 122 4.60 -11.74 5.13
N LEU A 123 3.44 -11.40 4.55
CA LEU A 123 2.61 -12.35 3.80
C LEU A 123 3.21 -12.69 2.44
N MET A 124 3.81 -11.69 1.78
CA MET A 124 4.25 -11.76 0.39
C MET A 124 5.74 -12.08 0.24
N VAL A 125 6.37 -12.73 1.23
CA VAL A 125 7.80 -13.09 1.15
C VAL A 125 8.07 -13.90 -0.12
N GLY A 126 9.03 -13.42 -0.94
CA GLY A 126 9.39 -14.04 -2.22
C GLY A 126 8.45 -13.72 -3.38
N ARG A 127 7.45 -12.87 -3.16
CA ARG A 127 6.48 -12.42 -4.18
C ARG A 127 6.47 -10.89 -4.26
N PRO A 128 6.16 -10.31 -5.44
CA PRO A 128 5.89 -8.88 -5.55
C PRO A 128 4.78 -8.41 -4.61
N LEU A 129 4.95 -7.24 -3.99
CA LEU A 129 4.01 -6.79 -2.96
C LEU A 129 2.62 -6.45 -3.51
N TYR A 130 2.55 -5.92 -4.74
CA TYR A 130 1.29 -5.61 -5.41
C TYR A 130 0.40 -6.85 -5.63
N GLU A 131 0.97 -8.07 -5.66
CA GLU A 131 0.18 -9.29 -5.85
C GLU A 131 -0.78 -9.56 -4.67
N ALA A 132 -0.60 -8.90 -3.52
CA ALA A 132 -1.56 -8.96 -2.42
C ALA A 132 -2.98 -8.52 -2.84
N GLU A 133 -3.10 -7.75 -3.94
CA GLU A 133 -4.36 -7.39 -4.58
C GLU A 133 -5.18 -8.60 -5.06
N GLU A 134 -4.59 -9.79 -5.20
CA GLU A 134 -5.32 -11.05 -5.45
C GLU A 134 -6.37 -11.34 -4.36
N HIS A 135 -6.22 -10.72 -3.20
CA HIS A 135 -7.16 -10.81 -2.08
C HIS A 135 -8.20 -9.70 -2.08
N TRP A 136 -8.37 -8.91 -3.13
CA TRP A 136 -9.50 -7.97 -3.18
C TRP A 136 -10.84 -8.72 -3.11
N SER A 137 -11.71 -8.32 -2.19
CA SER A 137 -13.10 -8.76 -2.19
C SER A 137 -13.85 -7.99 -3.29
N LEU A 138 -14.30 -8.71 -4.32
CA LEU A 138 -15.21 -8.20 -5.34
C LEU A 138 -16.66 -8.20 -4.85
#